data_AF-A0A918SCD1-F1
#
_entry.id   AF-A0A918SCD1-F1
#
_cell.length_a   1.000
_cell.length_b   1.000
_cell.length_c   1.000
_cell.angle_alpha   90.00
_cell.angle_beta   90.00
_cell.angle_gamma   90.00
#
_symmetry.space_group_name_H-M   'P 1'
#
loop_
_entity.id
_entity.type
_entity.pdbx_description
1 polymer ?
#
loop_
_entity_poly.entity_id
_entity_poly.type
_entity_poly.pdbx_seq_one_letter_code
_entity_poly.pdbx_strand_id
1 'polypeptide(L)'
;MKTDTIFASIIDRYSSIKNSNLYGRYITYNDIAPELENLSSEFLVEKIGESVLKTPVHSVTFGNGPIKILGWSQMHGNESTTTKAAFDLFNLFVSEKQQAGISAIPEKCTIKIIPMLNPDGAIRYTRENVNGVDLNRDASELKEDESRILRHCYEDYKPDFCLNLHDQRTIFGAGDTNKPATLSFLAPSMDAERSISGNRKDAMQLIAAINKDMQQIIPAQVGRYDDAFNLQCTGDSFQKSGVPTILFEAGHFSNDYFREKTREFVAISILSAIHHITENDFSKLDVEDYFKIPENEKNFFDVILRKAEVEGEVLDVAIQFEEKIKAGKICFDPVVKKIEKDLSFFGHQEIQCEGEKVTDLAGGAINENAVVNQILLKNNKLSIKVVENVQ
;
A
#
# COMPACT_ATOMS: atom_id res chain seq x y z
N MET A 1 -26.93 2.87 12.60
CA MET A 1 -26.64 1.50 13.07
C MET A 1 -25.14 1.45 13.25
N LYS A 2 -24.63 1.34 14.48
CA LYS A 2 -23.20 1.14 14.71
C LYS A 2 -22.85 -0.24 14.14
N THR A 3 -21.87 -0.29 13.26
CA THR A 3 -21.38 -1.50 12.60
C THR A 3 -20.53 -2.29 13.61
N ASP A 4 -21.13 -3.33 14.20
CA ASP A 4 -20.51 -4.18 15.21
C ASP A 4 -19.55 -5.21 14.59
N THR A 5 -18.47 -4.76 13.94
CA THR A 5 -17.33 -5.63 13.58
C THR A 5 -16.14 -5.31 14.46
N ILE A 6 -15.33 -6.33 14.77
CA ILE A 6 -14.10 -6.17 15.53
C ILE A 6 -13.18 -5.11 14.88
N PHE A 7 -13.13 -5.09 13.55
CA PHE A 7 -12.31 -4.18 12.75
C PHE A 7 -12.68 -2.71 12.95
N ALA A 8 -13.97 -2.38 12.90
CA ALA A 8 -14.44 -1.01 13.15
C ALA A 8 -14.13 -0.56 14.59
N SER A 9 -14.22 -1.47 15.57
CA SER A 9 -13.93 -1.15 16.98
C SER A 9 -12.45 -0.88 17.26
N ILE A 10 -11.55 -1.47 16.46
CA ILE A 10 -10.10 -1.26 16.60
C ILE A 10 -9.70 0.11 16.07
N ILE A 11 -10.35 0.59 15.01
CA ILE A 11 -10.12 1.92 14.43
C ILE A 11 -10.29 3.03 15.47
N ASP A 12 -11.32 2.94 16.31
CA ASP A 12 -11.59 3.91 17.39
C ASP A 12 -10.42 4.04 18.39
N ARG A 13 -9.56 3.03 18.50
CA ARG A 13 -8.39 2.99 19.38
C ARG A 13 -7.07 2.78 18.64
N TYR A 14 -7.05 2.98 17.32
CA TYR A 14 -5.86 2.73 16.50
C TYR A 14 -4.65 3.58 16.95
N SER A 15 -4.88 4.78 17.48
CA SER A 15 -3.82 5.66 17.97
C SER A 15 -2.96 5.05 19.08
N SER A 16 -3.49 4.15 19.91
CA SER A 16 -2.70 3.44 20.93
C SER A 16 -2.00 2.19 20.40
N ILE A 17 -2.37 1.73 19.20
CA ILE A 17 -1.78 0.57 18.51
C ILE A 17 -0.63 1.02 17.60
N LYS A 18 -0.80 2.17 16.95
CA LYS A 18 0.14 2.74 16.00
C LYS A 18 1.55 2.86 16.59
N ASN A 19 2.53 2.32 15.89
CA ASN A 19 3.94 2.59 16.15
C ASN A 19 4.27 4.04 15.72
N SER A 20 4.54 4.91 16.70
CA SER A 20 4.82 6.33 16.47
C SER A 20 6.26 6.63 16.04
N ASN A 21 7.19 5.67 16.19
CA ASN A 21 8.58 5.84 15.78
C ASN A 21 8.76 5.68 14.26
N LEU A 22 7.87 4.93 13.61
CA LEU A 22 7.81 4.82 12.16
C LEU A 22 6.81 5.82 11.60
N TYR A 23 7.26 6.82 10.85
CA TYR A 23 6.40 7.88 10.32
C TYR A 23 6.72 8.25 8.87
N GLY A 24 5.69 8.56 8.09
CA GLY A 24 5.83 9.08 6.74
C GLY A 24 6.14 8.02 5.70
N ARG A 25 6.73 8.44 4.57
CA ARG A 25 6.97 7.57 3.40
C ARG A 25 8.37 6.98 3.36
N TYR A 26 9.35 7.62 3.97
CA TYR A 26 10.75 7.19 3.90
C TYR A 26 11.09 6.41 5.16
N ILE A 27 11.02 5.09 5.07
CA ILE A 27 11.36 4.17 6.15
C ILE A 27 12.50 3.27 5.66
N THR A 28 13.56 3.17 6.45
CA THR A 28 14.77 2.44 6.11
C THR A 28 15.07 1.38 7.16
N TYR A 29 16.06 0.53 6.90
CA TYR A 29 16.49 -0.48 7.88
C TYR A 29 16.85 0.15 9.23
N ASN A 30 17.45 1.34 9.23
CA ASN A 30 17.84 2.05 10.45
C ASN A 30 16.64 2.46 11.31
N ASP A 31 15.48 2.68 10.69
CA ASP A 31 14.25 3.05 11.39
C ASP A 31 13.58 1.81 11.99
N ILE A 32 13.59 0.68 11.28
CA ILE A 32 12.92 -0.56 11.75
C ILE A 32 13.79 -1.41 12.68
N ALA A 33 15.12 -1.30 12.64
CA ALA A 33 15.99 -2.13 13.46
C ALA A 33 15.76 -1.95 14.98
N PRO A 34 15.64 -0.72 15.52
CA PRO A 34 15.27 -0.53 16.93
C PRO A 34 13.88 -1.10 17.26
N GLU A 35 12.93 -0.98 16.33
CA GLU A 35 11.56 -1.48 16.54
C GLU A 35 11.52 -3.01 16.57
N LEU A 36 12.35 -3.68 15.75
CA LEU A 36 12.53 -5.14 15.78
C LEU A 36 13.13 -5.61 17.11
N GLU A 37 14.12 -4.90 17.64
CA GLU A 37 14.75 -5.22 18.93
C GLU A 37 13.80 -5.03 20.12
N ASN A 38 12.87 -4.08 20.00
CA ASN A 38 11.90 -3.74 21.04
C ASN A 38 10.59 -4.56 20.97
N LEU A 39 10.43 -5.45 19.98
CA LEU A 39 9.27 -6.33 19.92
C LEU A 39 9.16 -7.18 21.19
N SER A 40 7.92 -7.46 21.59
CA SER A 40 7.66 -8.31 22.77
C SER A 40 8.24 -9.71 22.58
N SER A 41 8.49 -10.42 23.67
CA SER A 41 8.92 -11.82 23.63
C SER A 41 7.87 -12.79 23.07
N GLU A 42 6.66 -12.31 22.74
CA GLU A 42 5.63 -13.08 22.02
C GLU A 42 6.01 -13.26 20.53
N PHE A 43 6.98 -12.48 20.02
CA PHE A 43 7.48 -12.56 18.66
C PHE A 43 8.86 -13.23 18.61
N LEU A 44 9.06 -14.07 17.59
CA LEU A 44 10.37 -14.58 17.22
C LEU A 44 10.92 -13.76 16.05
N VAL A 45 11.96 -12.96 16.32
CA VAL A 45 12.66 -12.17 15.31
C VAL A 45 13.91 -12.92 14.85
N GLU A 46 14.02 -13.18 13.56
CA GLU A 46 15.12 -13.95 12.97
C GLU A 46 15.74 -13.18 11.81
N LYS A 47 17.07 -13.06 11.80
CA LYS A 47 17.80 -12.66 10.58
C LYS A 47 17.77 -13.82 9.60
N ILE A 48 17.08 -13.63 8.47
CA ILE A 48 16.90 -14.65 7.43
C ILE A 48 17.85 -14.49 6.25
N GLY A 49 18.65 -13.42 6.22
CA GLY A 49 19.65 -13.18 5.21
C GLY A 49 20.22 -11.77 5.27
N GLU A 50 20.89 -11.38 4.19
CA GLU A 50 21.44 -10.05 3.99
C GLU A 50 21.22 -9.63 2.53
N SER A 51 20.95 -8.35 2.32
CA SER A 51 20.88 -7.73 0.99
C SER A 51 22.23 -7.75 0.28
N VAL A 52 22.25 -7.25 -0.96
CA VAL A 52 23.48 -7.11 -1.75
C VAL A 52 24.54 -6.26 -1.01
N LEU A 53 24.14 -5.16 -0.36
CA LEU A 53 25.03 -4.31 0.46
C LEU A 53 25.28 -4.85 1.87
N LYS A 54 24.87 -6.09 2.14
CA LYS A 54 25.00 -6.76 3.44
C LYS A 54 24.17 -6.14 4.57
N THR A 55 23.08 -5.45 4.21
CA THR A 55 22.09 -4.98 5.18
C THR A 55 21.23 -6.17 5.62
N PRO A 56 21.04 -6.43 6.93
CA PRO A 56 20.26 -7.58 7.40
C PRO A 56 18.80 -7.55 6.93
N VAL A 57 18.27 -8.72 6.56
CA VAL A 57 16.83 -8.93 6.32
C VAL A 57 16.28 -9.81 7.44
N HIS A 58 15.18 -9.37 8.06
CA HIS A 58 14.57 -10.06 9.20
C HIS A 58 13.17 -10.57 8.87
N SER A 59 12.81 -11.70 9.48
CA SER A 59 11.43 -12.15 9.62
C SER A 59 10.98 -11.99 11.08
N VAL A 60 9.69 -11.74 11.27
CA VAL A 60 9.02 -11.68 12.58
C VAL A 60 7.93 -12.75 12.56
N THR A 61 7.98 -13.68 13.52
CA THR A 61 7.02 -14.79 13.62
C THR A 61 6.18 -14.66 14.88
N PHE A 62 4.86 -14.86 14.76
CA PHE A 62 3.88 -14.81 15.85
C PHE A 62 2.96 -16.03 15.82
N GLY A 63 2.58 -16.53 16.99
CA GLY A 63 1.72 -17.71 17.12
C GLY A 63 2.46 -19.04 16.92
N ASN A 64 1.72 -20.13 17.10
CA ASN A 64 2.21 -21.51 17.02
C ASN A 64 1.18 -22.47 16.40
N GLY A 65 0.11 -21.92 15.83
CA GLY A 65 -0.96 -22.72 15.24
C GLY A 65 -0.61 -23.34 13.90
N PRO A 66 -1.38 -24.34 13.45
CA PRO A 66 -1.04 -25.14 12.27
C PRO A 66 -1.17 -24.38 10.95
N ILE A 67 -1.99 -23.32 10.86
CA ILE A 67 -2.19 -22.58 9.62
C ILE A 67 -1.06 -21.56 9.45
N LYS A 68 -0.26 -21.71 8.40
CA LYS A 68 0.93 -20.88 8.17
C LYS A 68 0.64 -19.75 7.19
N ILE A 69 0.83 -18.52 7.65
CA ILE A 69 0.68 -17.31 6.83
C ILE A 69 2.05 -16.66 6.65
N LEU A 70 2.47 -16.43 5.41
CA LEU A 70 3.69 -15.70 5.06
C LEU A 70 3.34 -14.34 4.47
N GLY A 71 3.85 -13.26 5.06
CA GLY A 71 3.78 -11.91 4.49
C GLY A 71 5.15 -11.35 4.16
N TRP A 72 5.25 -10.49 3.14
CA TRP A 72 6.46 -9.71 2.90
C TRP A 72 6.09 -8.31 2.42
N SER A 73 6.89 -7.34 2.85
CA SER A 73 6.66 -5.93 2.59
C SER A 73 7.95 -5.26 2.08
N GLN A 74 7.77 -4.12 1.39
CA GLN A 74 8.84 -3.25 0.92
C GLN A 74 9.91 -4.02 0.15
N MET A 75 9.45 -4.91 -0.74
CA MET A 75 10.28 -5.47 -1.79
C MET A 75 10.64 -4.42 -2.85
N HIS A 76 9.76 -3.42 -3.01
CA HIS A 76 10.12 -2.14 -3.58
C HIS A 76 10.48 -1.18 -2.46
N GLY A 77 11.67 -0.60 -2.50
CA GLY A 77 12.20 0.19 -1.39
C GLY A 77 11.46 1.49 -1.10
N ASN A 78 10.71 2.03 -2.05
CA ASN A 78 9.91 3.25 -1.88
C ASN A 78 8.45 2.97 -1.44
N GLU A 79 8.13 1.73 -1.07
CA GLU A 79 6.77 1.28 -0.70
C GLU A 79 6.73 0.84 0.78
N SER A 80 6.77 1.82 1.69
CA SER A 80 6.92 1.60 3.13
C SER A 80 5.61 1.54 3.91
N THR A 81 4.46 1.84 3.29
CA THR A 81 3.18 1.96 4.02
C THR A 81 2.82 0.64 4.67
N THR A 82 3.01 -0.46 3.95
CA THR A 82 2.73 -1.81 4.47
C THR A 82 3.74 -2.28 5.51
N THR A 83 4.99 -1.80 5.48
CA THR A 83 5.97 -2.06 6.55
C THR A 83 5.48 -1.45 7.86
N LYS A 84 5.06 -0.18 7.83
CA LYS A 84 4.50 0.50 9.00
C LYS A 84 3.26 -0.24 9.53
N ALA A 85 2.37 -0.66 8.63
CA ALA A 85 1.18 -1.42 8.99
C ALA A 85 1.50 -2.79 9.63
N ALA A 86 2.59 -3.46 9.22
CA ALA A 86 3.03 -4.69 9.86
C ALA A 86 3.46 -4.46 11.32
N PHE A 87 4.21 -3.38 11.60
CA PHE A 87 4.56 -3.02 12.98
C PHE A 87 3.34 -2.63 13.83
N ASP A 88 2.36 -1.94 13.24
CA ASP A 88 1.10 -1.64 13.90
C ASP A 88 0.32 -2.93 14.24
N LEU A 89 0.33 -3.90 13.33
CA LEU A 89 -0.26 -5.22 13.55
C LEU A 89 0.45 -6.00 14.68
N PHE A 90 1.78 -5.91 14.78
CA PHE A 90 2.52 -6.53 15.89
C PHE A 90 2.11 -5.93 17.24
N ASN A 91 2.01 -4.60 17.32
CA ASN A 91 1.51 -3.93 18.52
C ASN A 91 0.07 -4.37 18.85
N LEU A 92 -0.79 -4.46 17.83
CA LEU A 92 -2.17 -4.90 17.95
C LEU A 92 -2.28 -6.29 18.56
N PHE A 93 -1.49 -7.26 18.08
CA PHE A 93 -1.52 -8.63 18.61
C PHE A 93 -1.17 -8.69 20.10
N VAL A 94 -0.33 -7.78 20.61
CA VAL A 94 0.01 -7.71 22.03
C VAL A 94 -1.06 -6.97 22.83
N SER A 95 -1.46 -5.79 22.37
CA SER A 95 -2.39 -4.91 23.11
C SER A 95 -3.82 -5.47 23.13
N GLU A 96 -4.21 -6.20 22.09
CA GLU A 96 -5.56 -6.74 21.90
C GLU A 96 -5.65 -8.25 22.07
N LYS A 97 -4.64 -8.90 22.68
CA LYS A 97 -4.60 -10.37 22.78
C LYS A 97 -5.79 -11.04 23.47
N GLN A 98 -6.56 -10.30 24.27
CA GLN A 98 -7.77 -10.81 24.93
C GLN A 98 -9.06 -10.46 24.18
N GLN A 99 -8.99 -9.64 23.12
CA GLN A 99 -10.14 -9.26 22.33
C GLN A 99 -10.69 -10.48 21.59
N ALA A 100 -12.00 -10.71 21.71
CA ALA A 100 -12.68 -11.76 20.97
C ALA A 100 -12.49 -11.55 19.46
N GLY A 101 -12.09 -12.61 18.74
CA GLY A 101 -11.73 -12.57 17.32
C GLY A 101 -10.24 -12.35 17.04
N ILE A 102 -9.45 -11.95 18.04
CA ILE A 102 -7.96 -11.90 17.99
C ILE A 102 -7.35 -13.00 18.86
N SER A 103 -7.94 -13.27 20.03
CA SER A 103 -7.37 -14.18 21.03
C SER A 103 -7.10 -15.61 20.54
N ALA A 104 -7.82 -16.09 19.52
CA ALA A 104 -7.64 -17.42 18.94
C ALA A 104 -6.56 -17.47 17.83
N ILE A 105 -6.13 -16.33 17.30
CA ILE A 105 -5.14 -16.25 16.21
C ILE A 105 -3.84 -16.99 16.55
N PRO A 106 -3.16 -16.75 17.70
CA PRO A 106 -1.88 -17.39 17.96
C PRO A 106 -1.94 -18.91 18.08
N GLU A 107 -3.09 -19.47 18.49
CA GLU A 107 -3.27 -20.93 18.65
C GLU A 107 -3.65 -21.63 17.33
N LYS A 108 -4.25 -20.88 16.39
CA LYS A 108 -4.72 -21.41 15.09
C LYS A 108 -3.77 -21.11 13.94
N CYS A 109 -3.06 -19.98 14.00
CA CYS A 109 -2.14 -19.52 12.98
C CYS A 109 -0.71 -19.40 13.51
N THR A 110 0.24 -19.67 12.63
CA THR A 110 1.62 -19.17 12.73
C THR A 110 1.78 -18.14 11.62
N ILE A 111 2.12 -16.90 11.98
CA ILE A 111 2.23 -15.77 11.05
C ILE A 111 3.68 -15.35 10.99
N LYS A 112 4.30 -15.42 9.81
CA LYS A 112 5.67 -14.97 9.57
C LYS A 112 5.64 -13.80 8.58
N ILE A 113 6.12 -12.63 8.99
CA ILE A 113 6.18 -11.43 8.14
C ILE A 113 7.63 -11.00 7.96
N ILE A 114 8.03 -10.69 6.73
CA ILE A 114 9.29 -10.01 6.38
C ILE A 114 8.96 -8.52 6.25
N PRO A 115 9.25 -7.66 7.25
CA PRO A 115 8.78 -6.27 7.22
C PRO A 115 9.46 -5.42 6.14
N MET A 116 10.69 -5.78 5.75
CA MET A 116 11.46 -5.08 4.73
C MET A 116 12.34 -6.06 3.98
N LEU A 117 11.94 -6.43 2.76
CA LEU A 117 12.70 -7.36 1.93
C LEU A 117 13.87 -6.68 1.20
N ASN A 118 13.71 -5.41 0.79
CA ASN A 118 14.69 -4.67 0.00
C ASN A 118 15.24 -3.45 0.78
N PRO A 119 16.07 -3.68 1.82
CA PRO A 119 16.62 -2.58 2.62
C PRO A 119 17.54 -1.65 1.81
N ASP A 120 18.18 -2.17 0.75
CA ASP A 120 19.07 -1.41 -0.12
C ASP A 120 18.32 -0.44 -1.04
N GLY A 121 17.18 -0.88 -1.57
CA GLY A 121 16.23 0.00 -2.26
C GLY A 121 15.60 1.00 -1.28
N ALA A 122 15.31 0.58 -0.05
CA ALA A 122 14.66 1.42 0.95
C ALA A 122 15.52 2.63 1.34
N ILE A 123 16.81 2.43 1.65
CA ILE A 123 17.72 3.54 1.95
C ILE A 123 17.90 4.50 0.76
N ARG A 124 17.75 4.01 -0.47
CA ARG A 124 17.83 4.82 -1.71
C ARG A 124 16.50 5.42 -2.14
N TYR A 125 15.40 5.02 -1.51
CA TYR A 125 14.03 5.35 -1.89
C TYR A 125 13.74 5.03 -3.36
N THR A 126 14.17 3.85 -3.81
CA THR A 126 13.94 3.35 -5.18
C THR A 126 12.99 2.17 -5.18
N ARG A 127 12.30 1.96 -6.29
CA ARG A 127 11.49 0.77 -6.49
C ARG A 127 12.39 -0.47 -6.59
N GLU A 128 13.48 -0.35 -7.31
CA GLU A 128 14.46 -1.40 -7.54
C GLU A 128 15.41 -1.57 -6.36
N ASN A 129 16.12 -2.70 -6.30
CA ASN A 129 17.24 -2.89 -5.38
C ASN A 129 18.49 -2.10 -5.82
N VAL A 130 19.62 -2.26 -5.11
CA VAL A 130 20.87 -1.54 -5.43
C VAL A 130 21.41 -1.80 -6.84
N ASN A 131 21.11 -2.95 -7.42
CA ASN A 131 21.55 -3.33 -8.78
C ASN A 131 20.60 -2.81 -9.87
N GLY A 132 19.53 -2.09 -9.51
CA GLY A 132 18.53 -1.61 -10.46
C GLY A 132 17.57 -2.70 -10.95
N VAL A 133 17.43 -3.79 -10.18
CA VAL A 133 16.50 -4.88 -10.48
C VAL A 133 15.20 -4.69 -9.68
N ASP A 134 14.06 -4.75 -10.39
CA ASP A 134 12.74 -4.90 -9.77
C ASP A 134 12.63 -6.35 -9.26
N LEU A 135 12.66 -6.54 -7.93
CA LEU A 135 12.59 -7.86 -7.30
C LEU A 135 11.28 -8.59 -7.66
N ASN A 136 10.21 -7.86 -7.98
CA ASN A 136 8.94 -8.42 -8.44
C ASN A 136 8.97 -8.73 -9.95
N ARG A 137 10.17 -8.81 -10.56
CA ARG A 137 10.45 -9.38 -11.88
C ARG A 137 11.54 -10.45 -11.82
N ASP A 138 11.97 -10.84 -10.62
CA ASP A 138 13.08 -11.77 -10.41
C ASP A 138 12.64 -13.07 -9.69
N ALA A 139 11.33 -13.35 -9.59
CA ALA A 139 10.82 -14.52 -8.86
C ALA A 139 11.19 -15.87 -9.51
N SER A 140 11.51 -15.86 -10.81
CA SER A 140 11.88 -17.07 -11.58
C SER A 140 13.38 -17.27 -11.68
N GLU A 141 14.14 -16.21 -11.99
CA GLU A 141 15.58 -16.30 -12.21
C GLU A 141 16.38 -16.23 -10.89
N LEU A 142 15.82 -15.58 -9.87
CA LEU A 142 16.38 -15.48 -8.52
C LEU A 142 17.82 -14.96 -8.55
N LYS A 143 18.08 -13.91 -9.36
CA LYS A 143 19.39 -13.28 -9.54
C LYS A 143 19.83 -12.50 -8.32
N GLU A 144 18.90 -11.87 -7.63
CA GLU A 144 19.20 -10.99 -6.50
C GLU A 144 19.23 -11.74 -5.15
N ASP A 145 20.04 -11.25 -4.22
CA ASP A 145 20.17 -11.83 -2.88
C ASP A 145 18.81 -11.79 -2.15
N GLU A 146 18.08 -10.67 -2.29
CA GLU A 146 16.76 -10.47 -1.68
C GLU A 146 15.71 -11.44 -2.24
N SER A 147 15.71 -11.69 -3.56
CA SER A 147 14.82 -12.65 -4.20
C SER A 147 15.04 -14.07 -3.69
N ARG A 148 16.31 -14.48 -3.52
CA ARG A 148 16.67 -15.78 -2.94
C ARG A 148 16.25 -15.91 -1.48
N ILE A 149 16.38 -14.84 -0.69
CA ILE A 149 15.94 -14.82 0.71
C ILE A 149 14.43 -15.10 0.79
N LEU A 150 13.61 -14.42 -0.03
CA LEU A 150 12.17 -14.66 -0.04
C LEU A 150 11.84 -16.08 -0.53
N ARG A 151 12.51 -16.56 -1.59
CA ARG A 151 12.30 -17.92 -2.10
C ARG A 151 12.61 -18.98 -1.05
N HIS A 152 13.76 -18.91 -0.38
CA HIS A 152 14.12 -19.86 0.68
C HIS A 152 13.14 -19.78 1.85
N CYS A 153 12.76 -18.57 2.27
CA CYS A 153 11.75 -18.40 3.31
C CYS A 153 10.43 -19.08 2.94
N TYR A 154 9.96 -18.95 1.69
CA TYR A 154 8.76 -19.63 1.21
C TYR A 154 8.90 -21.16 1.20
N GLU A 155 10.00 -21.68 0.66
CA GLU A 155 10.24 -23.12 0.52
C GLU A 155 10.43 -23.84 1.87
N ASP A 156 11.11 -23.20 2.81
CA ASP A 156 11.34 -23.74 4.15
C ASP A 156 10.08 -23.64 5.01
N TYR A 157 9.38 -22.49 4.95
CA TYR A 157 8.21 -22.24 5.77
C TYR A 157 6.99 -23.05 5.32
N LYS A 158 6.82 -23.21 3.99
CA LYS A 158 5.68 -23.86 3.33
C LYS A 158 4.35 -23.26 3.79
N PRO A 159 4.08 -21.99 3.45
CA PRO A 159 2.87 -21.31 3.88
C PRO A 159 1.62 -21.91 3.25
N ASP A 160 0.51 -21.85 3.99
CA ASP A 160 -0.84 -22.10 3.50
C ASP A 160 -1.44 -20.86 2.83
N PHE A 161 -0.99 -19.66 3.22
CA PHE A 161 -1.39 -18.38 2.62
C PHE A 161 -0.21 -17.41 2.49
N CYS A 162 -0.22 -16.61 1.43
CA CYS A 162 0.77 -15.57 1.17
C CYS A 162 0.12 -14.18 1.10
N LEU A 163 0.71 -13.20 1.77
CA LEU A 163 0.32 -11.78 1.73
C LEU A 163 1.44 -10.97 1.08
N ASN A 164 1.22 -10.53 -0.15
CA ASN A 164 2.15 -9.69 -0.89
C ASN A 164 1.82 -8.22 -0.64
N LEU A 165 2.67 -7.50 0.11
CA LEU A 165 2.34 -6.19 0.65
C LEU A 165 3.09 -5.05 -0.08
N HIS A 166 2.33 -4.23 -0.81
CA HIS A 166 2.82 -3.15 -1.67
C HIS A 166 2.15 -1.79 -1.42
N ASP A 167 2.68 -0.75 -2.04
CA ASP A 167 2.05 0.57 -2.15
C ASP A 167 1.66 0.86 -3.60
N GLN A 168 0.57 1.60 -3.79
CA GLN A 168 0.19 2.16 -5.08
C GLN A 168 0.21 3.70 -5.07
N ARG A 169 0.40 4.25 -6.27
CA ARG A 169 0.49 5.70 -6.49
C ARG A 169 -0.85 6.40 -6.25
N THR A 170 -0.82 7.72 -6.09
CA THR A 170 -2.02 8.55 -5.87
C THR A 170 -2.90 8.69 -7.13
N ILE A 171 -2.47 8.18 -8.28
CA ILE A 171 -3.18 8.34 -9.57
C ILE A 171 -4.40 7.42 -9.74
N PHE A 172 -4.67 6.54 -8.78
CA PHE A 172 -5.68 5.48 -8.91
C PHE A 172 -6.99 5.82 -8.20
N GLY A 173 -8.10 5.72 -8.93
CA GLY A 173 -9.47 5.67 -8.40
C GLY A 173 -10.00 4.25 -8.31
N ALA A 174 -10.93 4.00 -7.38
CA ALA A 174 -11.66 2.73 -7.31
C ALA A 174 -12.80 2.75 -8.35
N GLY A 175 -12.50 2.21 -9.54
CA GLY A 175 -13.32 2.40 -10.74
C GLY A 175 -13.31 3.84 -11.24
N ASP A 176 -14.22 4.13 -12.16
CA ASP A 176 -14.41 5.49 -12.71
C ASP A 176 -15.25 6.37 -11.76
N THR A 177 -14.71 6.65 -10.58
CA THR A 177 -15.36 7.45 -9.55
C THR A 177 -14.40 8.46 -8.94
N ASN A 178 -14.94 9.48 -8.27
CA ASN A 178 -14.16 10.43 -7.48
C ASN A 178 -13.70 9.86 -6.11
N LYS A 179 -13.72 8.53 -5.96
CA LYS A 179 -13.23 7.85 -4.77
C LYS A 179 -11.85 7.28 -5.06
N PRO A 180 -10.82 7.70 -4.32
CA PRO A 180 -9.49 7.16 -4.52
C PRO A 180 -9.46 5.67 -4.17
N ALA A 181 -8.65 4.91 -4.87
CA ALA A 181 -8.35 3.54 -4.47
C ALA A 181 -7.43 3.58 -3.25
N THR A 182 -8.00 3.69 -2.04
CA THR A 182 -7.25 3.74 -0.78
C THR A 182 -6.63 2.39 -0.46
N LEU A 183 -7.38 1.31 -0.70
CA LEU A 183 -6.87 -0.05 -0.72
C LEU A 183 -7.19 -0.69 -2.05
N SER A 184 -6.27 -1.49 -2.57
CA SER A 184 -6.59 -2.39 -3.67
C SER A 184 -6.07 -3.78 -3.40
N PHE A 185 -6.79 -4.76 -3.95
CA PHE A 185 -6.46 -6.16 -3.79
C PHE A 185 -6.35 -6.86 -5.13
N LEU A 186 -5.63 -7.97 -5.17
CA LEU A 186 -5.61 -8.85 -6.33
C LEU A 186 -5.37 -10.28 -5.86
N ALA A 187 -6.15 -11.21 -6.42
CA ALA A 187 -5.82 -12.63 -6.44
C ALA A 187 -5.02 -12.90 -7.74
N PRO A 188 -3.68 -13.03 -7.66
CA PRO A 188 -2.81 -13.12 -8.83
C PRO A 188 -3.25 -14.21 -9.81
N SER A 189 -3.00 -13.98 -11.09
CA SER A 189 -3.26 -14.99 -12.11
C SER A 189 -2.19 -16.10 -12.05
N MET A 190 -2.54 -17.29 -12.51
CA MET A 190 -1.60 -18.43 -12.57
C MET A 190 -1.16 -18.78 -13.99
N ASP A 191 -1.89 -18.26 -14.98
CA ASP A 191 -1.71 -18.46 -16.41
C ASP A 191 -2.25 -17.25 -17.18
N ALA A 192 -1.98 -17.20 -18.48
CA ALA A 192 -2.37 -16.08 -19.34
C ALA A 192 -3.90 -16.00 -19.53
N GLU A 193 -4.58 -17.13 -19.39
CA GLU A 193 -6.03 -17.31 -19.49
C GLU A 193 -6.77 -16.81 -18.25
N ARG A 194 -6.05 -16.49 -17.17
CA ARG A 194 -6.61 -16.05 -15.88
C ARG A 194 -7.58 -17.11 -15.33
N SER A 195 -7.17 -18.38 -15.38
CA SER A 195 -7.96 -19.49 -14.85
C SER A 195 -8.23 -19.33 -13.34
N ILE A 196 -9.36 -19.86 -12.87
CA ILE A 196 -9.76 -19.88 -11.45
C ILE A 196 -9.55 -21.30 -10.92
N SER A 197 -8.38 -21.56 -10.32
CA SER A 197 -8.09 -22.79 -9.59
C SER A 197 -8.63 -22.75 -8.16
N GLY A 198 -8.50 -23.86 -7.42
CA GLY A 198 -8.86 -23.91 -6.00
C GLY A 198 -8.15 -22.85 -5.17
N ASN A 199 -6.82 -22.74 -5.27
CA ASN A 199 -6.06 -21.76 -4.52
C ASN A 199 -6.30 -20.30 -4.96
N ARG A 200 -6.63 -20.07 -6.24
CA ARG A 200 -7.01 -18.71 -6.69
C ARG A 200 -8.42 -18.35 -6.24
N LYS A 201 -9.33 -19.31 -6.25
CA LYS A 201 -10.65 -19.19 -5.65
C LYS A 201 -10.55 -18.83 -4.17
N ASP A 202 -9.70 -19.50 -3.39
CA ASP A 202 -9.51 -19.18 -1.97
C ASP A 202 -9.02 -17.74 -1.78
N ALA A 203 -8.06 -17.29 -2.59
CA ALA A 203 -7.60 -15.90 -2.57
C ALA A 203 -8.72 -14.90 -2.94
N MET A 204 -9.53 -15.19 -3.97
CA MET A 204 -10.67 -14.35 -4.38
C MET A 204 -11.73 -14.27 -3.28
N GLN A 205 -12.09 -15.40 -2.67
CA GLN A 205 -13.04 -15.47 -1.56
C GLN A 205 -12.53 -14.72 -0.33
N LEU A 206 -11.24 -14.84 -0.01
CA LEU A 206 -10.63 -14.09 1.08
C LEU A 206 -10.67 -12.57 0.82
N ILE A 207 -10.35 -12.14 -0.40
CA ILE A 207 -10.46 -10.72 -0.80
C ILE A 207 -11.91 -10.24 -0.71
N ALA A 208 -12.89 -11.05 -1.10
CA ALA A 208 -14.30 -10.71 -0.96
C ALA A 208 -14.69 -10.48 0.52
N ALA A 209 -14.15 -11.29 1.44
CA ALA A 209 -14.35 -11.13 2.89
C ALA A 209 -13.73 -9.81 3.38
N ILE A 210 -12.46 -9.56 3.04
CA ILE A 210 -11.75 -8.32 3.39
C ILE A 210 -12.51 -7.10 2.86
N ASN A 211 -12.94 -7.13 1.60
CA ASN A 211 -13.70 -6.03 1.01
C ASN A 211 -15.00 -5.79 1.77
N LYS A 212 -15.76 -6.83 2.15
CA LYS A 212 -16.99 -6.67 2.92
C LYS A 212 -16.77 -5.95 4.25
N ASP A 213 -15.66 -6.21 4.93
CA ASP A 213 -15.28 -5.49 6.16
C ASP A 213 -14.85 -4.06 5.85
N MET A 214 -13.95 -3.87 4.88
CA MET A 214 -13.39 -2.57 4.56
C MET A 214 -14.42 -1.60 3.98
N GLN A 215 -15.48 -2.08 3.31
CA GLN A 215 -16.58 -1.23 2.84
C GLN A 215 -17.37 -0.59 4.00
N GLN A 216 -17.30 -1.14 5.22
CA GLN A 216 -17.91 -0.52 6.40
C GLN A 216 -17.06 0.63 6.97
N ILE A 217 -15.79 0.73 6.56
CA ILE A 217 -14.79 1.67 7.08
C ILE A 217 -14.48 2.75 6.04
N ILE A 218 -14.14 2.33 4.82
CA ILE A 218 -13.78 3.17 3.68
C ILE A 218 -14.68 2.86 2.47
N PRO A 219 -16.00 3.16 2.56
CA PRO A 219 -16.96 2.81 1.52
C PRO A 219 -16.56 3.36 0.16
N ALA A 220 -16.64 2.52 -0.87
CA ALA A 220 -16.30 2.78 -2.27
C ALA A 220 -14.83 3.18 -2.53
N GLN A 221 -13.90 2.94 -1.59
CA GLN A 221 -12.46 3.22 -1.76
C GLN A 221 -11.59 1.95 -1.78
N VAL A 222 -12.22 0.80 -2.02
CA VAL A 222 -11.57 -0.48 -2.24
C VAL A 222 -11.70 -0.84 -3.72
N GLY A 223 -10.56 -1.11 -4.37
CA GLY A 223 -10.51 -1.51 -5.77
C GLY A 223 -9.77 -2.82 -6.00
N ARG A 224 -9.71 -3.25 -7.26
CA ARG A 224 -8.98 -4.43 -7.72
C ARG A 224 -7.86 -4.02 -8.67
N TYR A 225 -6.67 -4.60 -8.48
CA TYR A 225 -5.55 -4.39 -9.37
C TYR A 225 -5.67 -5.26 -10.64
N ASP A 226 -5.04 -4.84 -11.74
CA ASP A 226 -5.01 -5.62 -12.98
C ASP A 226 -4.35 -6.99 -12.76
N ASP A 227 -4.98 -8.04 -13.27
CA ASP A 227 -4.58 -9.43 -13.09
C ASP A 227 -3.84 -10.00 -14.32
N ALA A 228 -3.19 -9.15 -15.12
CA ALA A 228 -2.32 -9.60 -16.20
C ALA A 228 -1.20 -10.50 -15.66
N PHE A 229 -1.15 -11.71 -16.20
CA PHE A 229 -0.22 -12.73 -15.76
C PHE A 229 1.22 -12.42 -16.16
N ASN A 230 2.12 -12.53 -15.18
CA ASN A 230 3.56 -12.50 -15.38
C ASN A 230 4.25 -13.41 -14.36
N LEU A 231 4.76 -14.56 -14.82
CA LEU A 231 5.46 -15.55 -13.99
C LEU A 231 6.72 -15.00 -13.29
N GLN A 232 7.27 -13.89 -13.77
CA GLN A 232 8.40 -13.22 -13.14
C GLN A 232 8.00 -12.46 -11.86
N CYS A 233 6.71 -12.18 -11.67
CA CYS A 233 6.16 -11.60 -10.45
C CYS A 233 6.07 -12.65 -9.33
N THR A 234 6.40 -12.24 -8.12
CA THR A 234 6.37 -13.11 -6.93
C THR A 234 4.96 -13.62 -6.64
N GLY A 235 3.96 -12.74 -6.75
CA GLY A 235 2.55 -13.08 -6.53
C GLY A 235 2.09 -14.23 -7.43
N ASP A 236 2.24 -14.06 -8.74
CA ASP A 236 1.89 -15.07 -9.76
C ASP A 236 2.70 -16.36 -9.59
N SER A 237 3.99 -16.26 -9.25
CA SER A 237 4.85 -17.42 -9.03
C SER A 237 4.38 -18.28 -7.85
N PHE A 238 4.06 -17.66 -6.71
CA PHE A 238 3.58 -18.38 -5.52
C PHE A 238 2.14 -18.87 -5.70
N GLN A 239 1.29 -18.10 -6.36
CA GLN A 239 -0.05 -18.53 -6.75
C GLN A 239 0.03 -19.76 -7.66
N LYS A 240 0.87 -19.74 -8.69
CA LYS A 240 1.09 -20.89 -9.59
C LYS A 240 1.67 -22.10 -8.87
N SER A 241 2.43 -21.88 -7.79
CA SER A 241 2.97 -22.94 -6.93
C SER A 241 1.92 -23.58 -6.01
N GLY A 242 0.66 -23.14 -6.09
CA GLY A 242 -0.48 -23.77 -5.41
C GLY A 242 -0.87 -23.12 -4.08
N VAL A 243 -0.22 -22.02 -3.68
CA VAL A 243 -0.52 -21.32 -2.42
C VAL A 243 -1.39 -20.09 -2.69
N PRO A 244 -2.58 -19.97 -2.07
CA PRO A 244 -3.39 -18.75 -2.13
C PRO A 244 -2.55 -17.53 -1.75
N THR A 245 -2.38 -16.61 -2.71
CA THR A 245 -1.58 -15.40 -2.57
C THR A 245 -2.47 -14.20 -2.80
N ILE A 246 -2.36 -13.19 -1.93
CA ILE A 246 -3.18 -11.99 -1.97
C ILE A 246 -2.24 -10.80 -2.08
N LEU A 247 -2.39 -9.99 -3.12
CA LEU A 247 -1.74 -8.69 -3.24
C LEU A 247 -2.55 -7.65 -2.46
N PHE A 248 -1.84 -6.86 -1.65
CA PHE A 248 -2.33 -5.67 -0.97
C PHE A 248 -1.61 -4.47 -1.57
N GLU A 249 -2.37 -3.47 -2.01
CA GLU A 249 -1.84 -2.21 -2.54
C GLU A 249 -2.32 -1.04 -1.68
N ALA A 250 -1.38 -0.40 -0.98
CA ALA A 250 -1.63 0.74 -0.12
C ALA A 250 -1.69 2.03 -0.95
N GLY A 251 -2.90 2.48 -1.28
CA GLY A 251 -3.15 3.66 -2.09
C GLY A 251 -3.44 4.93 -1.30
N HIS A 252 -4.09 5.90 -1.92
CA HIS A 252 -4.31 7.22 -1.30
C HIS A 252 -5.63 7.33 -0.57
N PHE A 253 -5.56 7.88 0.62
CA PHE A 253 -6.70 8.42 1.34
C PHE A 253 -6.61 9.95 1.31
N SER A 254 -7.75 10.64 1.22
CA SER A 254 -7.78 12.09 1.03
C SER A 254 -6.89 12.84 2.04
N ASN A 255 -6.00 13.70 1.53
CA ASN A 255 -5.03 14.49 2.29
C ASN A 255 -3.97 13.68 3.07
N ASP A 256 -3.81 12.39 2.78
CA ASP A 256 -2.87 11.50 3.48
C ASP A 256 -1.61 11.17 2.64
N TYR A 257 -0.85 12.20 2.28
CA TYR A 257 0.37 12.04 1.48
C TYR A 257 1.50 11.31 2.20
N PHE A 258 1.51 11.37 3.54
CA PHE A 258 2.44 10.66 4.40
C PHE A 258 2.01 9.20 4.70
N ARG A 259 0.82 8.78 4.22
CA ARG A 259 0.28 7.43 4.37
C ARG A 259 0.10 7.01 5.83
N GLU A 260 -0.35 7.92 6.68
CA GLU A 260 -0.61 7.67 8.10
C GLU A 260 -2.04 7.19 8.38
N LYS A 261 -2.99 7.49 7.49
CA LYS A 261 -4.33 6.88 7.48
C LYS A 261 -4.41 5.64 6.59
N THR A 262 -3.72 5.63 5.46
CA THR A 262 -3.64 4.41 4.64
C THR A 262 -3.02 3.25 5.43
N ARG A 263 -1.94 3.46 6.20
CA ARG A 263 -1.33 2.38 7.02
C ARG A 263 -2.32 1.75 8.02
N GLU A 264 -3.24 2.56 8.55
CA GLU A 264 -4.32 2.10 9.44
C GLU A 264 -5.24 1.14 8.72
N PHE A 265 -5.75 1.54 7.55
CA PHE A 265 -6.61 0.67 6.75
C PHE A 265 -5.90 -0.59 6.27
N VAL A 266 -4.61 -0.51 5.94
CA VAL A 266 -3.78 -1.67 5.61
C VAL A 266 -3.69 -2.63 6.80
N ALA A 267 -3.32 -2.15 7.98
CA ALA A 267 -3.19 -2.99 9.18
C ALA A 267 -4.51 -3.70 9.51
N ILE A 268 -5.64 -2.98 9.44
CA ILE A 268 -6.97 -3.55 9.64
C ILE A 268 -7.34 -4.57 8.55
N SER A 269 -6.98 -4.33 7.29
CA SER A 269 -7.24 -5.28 6.21
C SER A 269 -6.41 -6.57 6.34
N ILE A 270 -5.16 -6.48 6.81
CA ILE A 270 -4.33 -7.65 7.11
C ILE A 270 -4.93 -8.42 8.29
N LEU A 271 -5.40 -7.72 9.33
CA LEU A 271 -6.10 -8.36 10.44
C LEU A 271 -7.38 -9.06 9.99
N SER A 272 -8.17 -8.44 9.11
CA SER A 272 -9.37 -9.05 8.51
C SER A 272 -9.02 -10.32 7.74
N ALA A 273 -7.96 -10.29 6.93
CA ALA A 273 -7.47 -11.48 6.22
C ALA A 273 -7.12 -12.61 7.20
N ILE A 274 -6.33 -12.32 8.24
CA ILE A 274 -5.90 -13.31 9.24
C ILE A 274 -7.09 -13.84 10.02
N HIS A 275 -8.04 -12.99 10.41
CA HIS A 275 -9.26 -13.39 11.11
C HIS A 275 -10.09 -14.36 10.27
N HIS A 276 -10.33 -14.03 9.00
CA HIS A 276 -11.10 -14.90 8.10
C HIS A 276 -10.37 -16.21 7.81
N ILE A 277 -9.03 -16.20 7.69
CA ILE A 277 -8.23 -17.44 7.60
C ILE A 277 -8.40 -18.29 8.87
N THR A 278 -8.34 -17.65 10.03
CA THR A 278 -8.46 -18.29 11.36
C THR A 278 -9.82 -18.96 11.57
N GLU A 279 -10.89 -18.35 11.07
CA GLU A 279 -12.26 -18.87 11.16
C GLU A 279 -12.68 -19.73 9.96
N ASN A 280 -11.88 -19.71 8.89
CA ASN A 280 -12.13 -20.39 7.61
C ASN A 280 -13.53 -20.09 7.03
N ASP A 281 -14.06 -18.91 7.29
CA ASP A 281 -15.41 -18.51 6.89
C ASP A 281 -15.45 -17.82 5.52
N PHE A 282 -14.31 -17.32 5.01
CA PHE A 282 -14.19 -16.82 3.63
C PHE A 282 -14.59 -17.89 2.60
N SER A 283 -14.35 -19.18 2.91
CA SER A 283 -14.68 -20.32 2.03
C SER A 283 -16.16 -20.40 1.65
N LYS A 284 -17.04 -19.73 2.41
CA LYS A 284 -18.49 -19.67 2.21
C LYS A 284 -18.93 -18.55 1.26
N LEU A 285 -18.04 -17.64 0.88
CA LEU A 285 -18.36 -16.52 -0.01
C LEU A 285 -18.32 -16.93 -1.48
N ASP A 286 -19.04 -16.21 -2.32
CA ASP A 286 -19.05 -16.48 -3.76
C ASP A 286 -17.87 -15.78 -4.45
N VAL A 287 -17.28 -16.42 -5.45
CA VAL A 287 -16.19 -15.81 -6.25
C VAL A 287 -16.69 -14.56 -6.97
N GLU A 288 -17.97 -14.52 -7.31
CA GLU A 288 -18.63 -13.37 -7.91
C GLU A 288 -18.56 -12.12 -7.04
N ASP A 289 -18.44 -12.24 -5.71
CA ASP A 289 -18.27 -11.09 -4.82
C ASP A 289 -16.92 -10.39 -5.02
N TYR A 290 -15.88 -11.13 -5.42
CA TYR A 290 -14.59 -10.55 -5.80
C TYR A 290 -14.69 -9.70 -7.08
N PHE A 291 -15.44 -10.17 -8.08
CA PHE A 291 -15.62 -9.44 -9.35
C PHE A 291 -16.55 -8.22 -9.23
N LYS A 292 -17.29 -8.08 -8.13
CA LYS A 292 -18.05 -6.85 -7.82
C LYS A 292 -17.16 -5.71 -7.33
N ILE A 293 -15.91 -5.99 -6.93
CA ILE A 293 -14.93 -4.96 -6.58
C ILE A 293 -14.49 -4.27 -7.88
N PRO A 294 -14.61 -2.93 -7.97
CA PRO A 294 -14.26 -2.21 -9.20
C PRO A 294 -12.76 -2.34 -9.48
N GLU A 295 -12.37 -2.53 -10.74
CA GLU A 295 -10.97 -2.41 -11.15
C GLU A 295 -10.50 -0.95 -10.99
N ASN A 296 -9.23 -0.77 -10.65
CA ASN A 296 -8.66 0.56 -10.51
C ASN A 296 -8.56 1.28 -11.86
N GLU A 297 -8.86 2.58 -11.86
CA GLU A 297 -8.67 3.45 -13.02
C GLU A 297 -7.58 4.49 -12.76
N LYS A 298 -6.81 4.86 -13.79
CA LYS A 298 -5.78 5.91 -13.72
C LYS A 298 -6.39 7.29 -13.96
N ASN A 299 -7.31 7.70 -13.09
CA ASN A 299 -8.15 8.88 -13.27
C ASN A 299 -7.95 9.97 -12.20
N PHE A 300 -6.86 9.93 -11.43
CA PHE A 300 -6.55 10.94 -10.41
C PHE A 300 -5.30 11.78 -10.69
N PHE A 301 -5.36 13.04 -10.26
CA PHE A 301 -4.23 13.93 -10.01
C PHE A 301 -4.24 14.43 -8.56
N ASP A 302 -3.10 14.91 -8.06
CA ASP A 302 -2.99 15.40 -6.67
C ASP A 302 -3.70 16.73 -6.47
N VAL A 303 -3.53 17.67 -7.41
CA VAL A 303 -4.24 18.94 -7.42
C VAL A 303 -4.74 19.25 -8.82
N ILE A 304 -5.99 19.69 -8.95
CA ILE A 304 -6.51 20.26 -10.20
C ILE A 304 -6.99 21.68 -9.95
N LEU A 305 -6.42 22.63 -10.69
CA LEU A 305 -6.96 23.99 -10.79
C LEU A 305 -8.01 23.99 -11.89
N ARG A 306 -9.27 24.14 -11.50
CA ARG A 306 -10.41 24.12 -12.41
C ARG A 306 -10.69 25.52 -12.93
N LYS A 307 -10.89 25.66 -14.25
CA LYS A 307 -11.22 26.93 -14.90
C LYS A 307 -10.21 28.04 -14.56
N ALA A 308 -8.92 27.78 -14.68
CA ALA A 308 -7.85 28.77 -14.55
C ALA A 308 -7.66 29.53 -15.88
N GLU A 309 -7.50 30.85 -15.85
CA GLU A 309 -7.02 31.58 -17.03
C GLU A 309 -5.49 31.44 -17.13
N VAL A 310 -5.05 30.74 -18.17
CA VAL A 310 -3.64 30.52 -18.51
C VAL A 310 -3.43 31.06 -19.92
N GLU A 311 -2.52 32.04 -20.07
CA GLU A 311 -2.18 32.68 -21.36
C GLU A 311 -3.40 33.19 -22.17
N GLY A 312 -4.47 33.59 -21.50
CA GLY A 312 -5.68 34.14 -22.12
C GLY A 312 -6.76 33.10 -22.46
N GLU A 313 -6.54 31.82 -22.13
CA GLU A 313 -7.53 30.76 -22.25
C GLU A 313 -7.97 30.23 -20.88
N VAL A 314 -9.24 29.87 -20.75
CA VAL A 314 -9.77 29.24 -19.53
C VAL A 314 -9.64 27.72 -19.66
N LEU A 315 -8.73 27.14 -18.88
CA LEU A 315 -8.30 25.75 -18.94
C LEU A 315 -8.33 25.12 -17.55
N ASP A 316 -8.23 23.79 -17.48
CA ASP A 316 -7.93 23.06 -16.25
C ASP A 316 -6.43 22.72 -16.21
N VAL A 317 -5.81 22.87 -15.03
CA VAL A 317 -4.38 22.58 -14.82
C VAL A 317 -4.25 21.46 -13.80
N ALA A 318 -3.79 20.28 -14.26
CA ALA A 318 -3.54 19.12 -13.42
C ALA A 318 -2.08 19.08 -12.94
N ILE A 319 -1.92 18.85 -11.64
CA ILE A 319 -0.64 18.83 -10.94
C ILE A 319 -0.51 17.49 -10.22
N GLN A 320 0.64 16.84 -10.41
CA GLN A 320 1.03 15.60 -9.74
C GLN A 320 2.29 15.84 -8.93
N PHE A 321 2.30 15.33 -7.70
CA PHE A 321 3.46 15.34 -6.83
C PHE A 321 4.44 14.24 -7.23
N GLU A 322 5.69 14.65 -7.40
CA GLU A 322 6.83 13.75 -7.55
C GLU A 322 7.57 13.63 -6.23
N GLU A 323 7.74 12.40 -5.77
CA GLU A 323 8.43 12.08 -4.53
C GLU A 323 9.95 12.07 -4.73
N LYS A 324 10.68 12.80 -3.90
CA LYS A 324 12.15 12.88 -3.93
C LYS A 324 12.73 12.94 -2.54
N ILE A 325 13.89 12.34 -2.32
CA ILE A 325 14.68 12.55 -1.11
C ILE A 325 15.54 13.79 -1.27
N LYS A 326 15.39 14.76 -0.36
CA LYS A 326 16.23 15.96 -0.27
C LYS A 326 16.72 16.09 1.18
N ALA A 327 18.04 16.13 1.36
CA ALA A 327 18.68 16.22 2.68
C ALA A 327 18.15 15.18 3.70
N GLY A 328 17.98 13.92 3.26
CA GLY A 328 17.52 12.82 4.12
C GLY A 328 16.02 12.83 4.46
N LYS A 329 15.22 13.69 3.82
CA LYS A 329 13.77 13.76 4.00
C LYS A 329 13.03 13.58 2.70
N ILE A 330 11.85 12.96 2.78
CA ILE A 330 10.91 12.91 1.66
C ILE A 330 10.37 14.31 1.38
N CYS A 331 10.33 14.67 0.10
CA CYS A 331 9.77 15.91 -0.42
C CYS A 331 8.83 15.57 -1.59
N PHE A 332 7.79 16.39 -1.74
CA PHE A 332 6.81 16.27 -2.81
C PHE A 332 6.94 17.50 -3.72
N ASP A 333 7.52 17.32 -4.90
CA ASP A 333 7.64 18.38 -5.90
C ASP A 333 6.34 18.42 -6.73
N PRO A 334 5.54 19.51 -6.68
CA PRO A 334 4.34 19.61 -7.49
C PRO A 334 4.70 19.91 -8.94
N VAL A 335 4.40 18.97 -9.84
CA VAL A 335 4.70 19.07 -11.27
C VAL A 335 3.41 19.18 -12.06
N VAL A 336 3.31 20.20 -12.90
CA VAL A 336 2.20 20.34 -13.85
C VAL A 336 2.30 19.21 -14.86
N LYS A 337 1.28 18.35 -14.93
CA LYS A 337 1.28 17.19 -15.84
C LYS A 337 0.41 17.38 -17.05
N LYS A 338 -0.64 18.20 -16.95
CA LYS A 338 -1.58 18.39 -18.04
C LYS A 338 -2.23 19.77 -17.95
N ILE A 339 -2.33 20.46 -19.07
CA ILE A 339 -3.12 21.68 -19.23
C ILE A 339 -4.07 21.47 -20.39
N GLU A 340 -5.37 21.38 -20.11
CA GLU A 340 -6.36 21.18 -21.17
C GLU A 340 -7.72 21.74 -20.78
N LYS A 341 -8.59 21.90 -21.77
CA LYS A 341 -9.98 22.29 -21.54
C LYS A 341 -10.80 21.10 -21.05
N ASP A 342 -11.58 21.29 -19.99
CA ASP A 342 -12.55 20.32 -19.47
C ASP A 342 -11.91 18.94 -19.12
N LEU A 343 -10.97 18.92 -18.15
CA LEU A 343 -10.27 17.69 -17.71
C LEU A 343 -11.25 16.65 -17.16
N SER A 344 -11.28 15.45 -17.74
CA SER A 344 -12.12 14.32 -17.30
C SER A 344 -11.55 13.54 -16.10
N PHE A 345 -10.55 14.08 -15.41
CA PHE A 345 -9.87 13.46 -14.26
C PHE A 345 -10.42 14.01 -12.95
N PHE A 346 -10.19 13.31 -11.84
CA PHE A 346 -10.48 13.77 -10.49
C PHE A 346 -9.22 14.32 -9.80
N GLY A 347 -9.37 15.36 -8.99
CA GLY A 347 -8.30 15.83 -8.10
C GLY A 347 -8.49 15.35 -6.67
N HIS A 348 -7.41 14.92 -5.99
CA HIS A 348 -7.46 14.78 -4.52
C HIS A 348 -7.78 16.11 -3.86
N GLN A 349 -7.30 17.21 -4.46
CA GLN A 349 -7.73 18.57 -4.20
C GLN A 349 -8.15 19.25 -5.51
N GLU A 350 -9.37 19.78 -5.55
CA GLU A 350 -9.82 20.61 -6.68
C GLU A 350 -10.04 22.06 -6.22
N ILE A 351 -9.43 22.99 -6.96
CA ILE A 351 -9.48 24.42 -6.67
C ILE A 351 -10.19 25.11 -7.81
N GLN A 352 -11.35 25.71 -7.55
CA GLN A 352 -12.08 26.49 -8.55
C GLN A 352 -11.42 27.86 -8.71
N CYS A 353 -10.91 28.14 -9.91
CA CYS A 353 -10.26 29.40 -10.25
C CYS A 353 -11.22 30.41 -10.90
N GLU A 354 -12.44 30.02 -11.27
CA GLU A 354 -13.50 30.94 -11.76
C GLU A 354 -13.12 31.81 -12.98
N GLY A 355 -12.24 31.30 -13.84
CA GLY A 355 -11.71 32.01 -15.01
C GLY A 355 -10.63 33.03 -14.66
N GLU A 356 -10.05 32.96 -13.46
CA GLU A 356 -9.10 33.95 -12.99
C GLU A 356 -7.67 33.57 -13.36
N LYS A 357 -6.85 34.60 -13.58
CA LYS A 357 -5.48 34.43 -14.04
C LYS A 357 -4.62 33.66 -13.04
N VAL A 358 -3.97 32.61 -13.55
CA VAL A 358 -2.99 31.81 -12.82
C VAL A 358 -1.61 31.95 -13.46
N THR A 359 -0.60 32.26 -12.64
CA THR A 359 0.79 32.43 -13.09
C THR A 359 1.77 31.81 -12.09
N ASP A 360 3.03 31.64 -12.52
CA ASP A 360 4.12 31.37 -11.59
C ASP A 360 4.41 32.57 -10.67
N LEU A 361 5.34 32.41 -9.72
CA LEU A 361 5.69 33.50 -8.78
C LEU A 361 6.36 34.72 -9.44
N ALA A 362 6.94 34.56 -10.63
CA ALA A 362 7.52 35.65 -11.41
C ALA A 362 6.47 36.35 -12.30
N GLY A 363 5.21 35.89 -12.29
CA GLY A 363 4.14 36.37 -13.15
C GLY A 363 4.17 35.78 -14.57
N GLY A 364 5.01 34.77 -14.80
CA GLY A 364 5.10 34.01 -16.05
C GLY A 364 4.01 32.96 -16.19
N ALA A 365 3.86 32.41 -17.40
CA ALA A 365 2.91 31.34 -17.69
C ALA A 365 3.29 30.04 -16.98
N ILE A 366 2.26 29.29 -16.55
CA ILE A 366 2.44 27.93 -16.05
C ILE A 366 2.52 26.99 -17.25
N ASN A 367 3.58 26.18 -17.29
CA ASN A 367 3.84 25.25 -18.38
C ASN A 367 3.80 23.80 -17.90
N GLU A 368 3.46 22.88 -18.79
CA GLU A 368 3.61 21.45 -18.52
C GLU A 368 5.06 21.10 -18.17
N ASN A 369 5.22 20.16 -17.24
CA ASN A 369 6.49 19.73 -16.63
C ASN A 369 7.16 20.78 -15.71
N ALA A 370 6.57 21.95 -15.51
CA ALA A 370 7.08 22.92 -14.54
C ALA A 370 6.82 22.46 -13.10
N VAL A 371 7.79 22.72 -12.21
CA VAL A 371 7.63 22.54 -10.76
C VAL A 371 7.01 23.80 -10.15
N VAL A 372 5.81 23.68 -9.58
CA VAL A 372 4.96 24.82 -9.15
C VAL A 372 4.69 24.80 -7.64
N ASN A 373 5.73 24.99 -6.83
CA ASN A 373 5.62 25.00 -5.36
C ASN A 373 4.58 26.02 -4.83
N GLN A 374 4.50 27.16 -5.50
CA GLN A 374 3.53 28.21 -5.26
C GLN A 374 3.14 28.80 -6.61
N ILE A 375 1.89 29.25 -6.69
CA ILE A 375 1.35 29.95 -7.86
C ILE A 375 0.67 31.24 -7.41
N LEU A 376 0.46 32.17 -8.34
CA LEU A 376 -0.34 33.35 -8.11
C LEU A 376 -1.74 33.12 -8.69
N LEU A 377 -2.77 33.22 -7.85
CA LEU A 377 -4.18 33.24 -8.21
C LEU A 377 -4.77 34.59 -7.73
N LYS A 378 -5.28 35.42 -8.63
CA LYS A 378 -5.69 36.82 -8.32
C LYS A 378 -4.58 37.65 -7.65
N ASN A 379 -3.32 37.45 -8.05
CA ASN A 379 -2.13 38.02 -7.40
C ASN A 379 -1.91 37.61 -5.93
N ASN A 380 -2.72 36.68 -5.40
CA ASN A 380 -2.50 36.08 -4.09
C ASN A 380 -1.68 34.80 -4.24
N LYS A 381 -0.73 34.59 -3.32
CA LYS A 381 0.08 33.37 -3.29
C LYS A 381 -0.79 32.20 -2.82
N LEU A 382 -0.86 31.17 -3.65
CA LEU A 382 -1.45 29.88 -3.32
C LEU A 382 -0.33 28.84 -3.20
N SER A 383 -0.28 28.14 -2.07
CA SER A 383 0.67 27.05 -1.85
C SER A 383 0.11 25.76 -2.43
N ILE A 384 0.91 25.06 -3.24
CA ILE A 384 0.58 23.75 -3.83
C ILE A 384 1.43 22.64 -3.17
N LYS A 385 2.09 22.95 -2.05
CA LYS A 385 2.89 21.98 -1.30
C LYS A 385 2.00 21.07 -0.47
N VAL A 386 2.44 19.81 -0.34
CA VAL A 386 1.98 18.93 0.73
C VAL A 386 2.29 19.58 2.07
N VAL A 387 1.27 19.72 2.91
CA VAL A 387 1.42 20.16 4.30
C VAL A 387 1.46 18.92 5.18
N GLU A 388 2.51 18.82 5.99
CA GLU A 388 2.58 17.82 7.05
C GLU A 388 1.58 18.21 8.14
N ASN A 389 0.44 17.52 8.19
CA ASN A 389 -0.49 17.67 9.30
C ASN A 389 0.13 16.92 10.50
N VAL A 390 0.89 17.65 11.31
CA VAL A 390 1.33 17.15 12.62
C VAL A 390 0.07 17.10 13.49
N GLN A 391 -0.55 15.92 13.59
CA GLN A 391 -1.62 15.63 14.56
C GLN A 391 -1.02 15.07 15.84
#